data_AF-A0A550I7K7-F1
#
_entry.id   AF-A0A550I7K7-F1
#
_cell.length_a   1.000
_cell.length_b   1.000
_cell.length_c   1.000
_cell.angle_alpha   90.00
_cell.angle_beta   90.00
_cell.angle_gamma   90.00
#
_symmetry.space_group_name_H-M   'P 1'
#
loop_
_entity.id
_entity.type
_entity.pdbx_description
1 polymer ?
#
loop_
_entity_poly.entity_id
_entity_poly.type
_entity_poly.pdbx_seq_one_letter_code
_entity_poly.pdbx_strand_id
1 'polypeptide(L)'
;MEEEYIELNRENDRIEILTYLKDQYPFYINPDLSSLKIFQTQDCVFLEKIYKAEPSEVVSEPLNFITGYFDPANSLEQNAADFFGELDEYTIMMCFEDIFTEEAAEEIIKKEHPEEN
;
A
#
# COMPACT_ATOMS: atom_id res chain seq x y z
N MET A 1 24.62 13.46 -2.38
CA MET A 1 23.56 14.38 -1.91
C MET A 1 22.17 13.74 -2.03
N GLU A 2 22.07 12.42 -2.15
CA GLU A 2 20.81 11.65 -2.16
C GLU A 2 20.70 10.70 -0.95
N GLU A 3 21.81 10.44 -0.24
CA GLU A 3 21.87 9.52 0.91
C GLU A 3 21.49 10.17 2.25
N GLU A 4 21.37 11.50 2.30
CA GLU A 4 21.23 12.26 3.56
C GLU A 4 19.76 12.47 3.98
N TYR A 5 18.79 12.09 3.14
CA TYR A 5 17.35 12.15 3.47
C TYR A 5 16.79 10.85 4.06
N ILE A 6 17.59 9.77 4.11
CA ILE A 6 17.16 8.45 4.58
C ILE A 6 17.29 8.32 6.12
N GLU A 7 17.97 9.24 6.80
CA GLU A 7 18.39 9.04 8.21
C GLU A 7 17.55 9.72 9.31
N LEU A 8 16.32 10.18 9.04
CA LEU A 8 15.56 11.01 10.01
C LEU A 8 14.18 10.48 10.47
N ASN A 9 13.83 9.22 10.23
CA ASN A 9 12.62 8.62 10.80
C ASN A 9 12.90 7.29 11.49
N ARG A 10 13.28 7.33 12.77
CA ARG A 10 13.15 6.17 13.67
C ARG A 10 11.70 5.88 14.11
N GLU A 11 10.77 6.06 13.17
CA GLU A 11 9.61 5.20 12.86
C GLU A 11 10.09 3.90 12.14
N ASN A 12 11.19 3.34 12.65
CA ASN A 12 12.30 2.78 11.88
C ASN A 12 12.09 1.45 11.14
N ASP A 13 10.90 0.86 11.22
CA ASP A 13 10.55 -0.37 10.50
C ASP A 13 9.30 -0.18 9.63
N ARG A 14 8.86 1.08 9.41
CA ARG A 14 7.70 1.42 8.58
C ARG A 14 8.08 2.38 7.46
N ILE A 15 7.68 2.08 6.24
CA ILE A 15 7.77 2.97 5.09
C ILE A 15 6.37 3.50 4.78
N GLU A 16 6.19 4.82 4.86
CA GLU A 16 4.96 5.49 4.43
C GLU A 16 4.83 5.45 2.91
N ILE A 17 3.73 4.87 2.44
CA ILE A 17 3.46 4.62 1.02
C ILE A 17 2.25 5.38 0.48
N LEU A 18 1.42 5.99 1.35
CA LEU A 18 0.21 6.69 0.93
C LEU A 18 0.50 7.89 0.02
N THR A 19 1.57 8.63 0.30
CA THR A 19 1.95 9.81 -0.50
C THR A 19 2.23 9.41 -1.94
N TYR A 20 2.94 8.30 -2.15
CA TYR A 20 3.23 7.78 -3.48
C TYR A 20 1.95 7.35 -4.21
N LEU A 21 1.06 6.62 -3.54
CA LEU A 21 -0.24 6.24 -4.13
C LEU A 21 -1.09 7.45 -4.49
N LYS A 22 -1.07 8.51 -3.69
CA LYS A 22 -1.77 9.76 -4.00
C LYS A 22 -1.16 10.50 -5.18
N ASP A 23 0.15 10.38 -5.41
CA ASP A 23 0.78 10.97 -6.59
C ASP A 23 0.44 10.17 -7.87
N GLN A 24 0.37 8.84 -7.79
CA GLN A 24 0.00 7.97 -8.92
C GLN A 24 -1.50 7.99 -9.22
N TYR A 25 -2.34 8.03 -8.18
CA TYR A 25 -3.80 7.92 -8.30
C TYR A 25 -4.54 9.05 -7.53
N PRO A 26 -4.35 10.33 -7.89
CA PRO A 26 -4.77 11.47 -7.05
C PRO A 26 -6.25 11.54 -6.68
N PHE A 27 -7.12 11.00 -7.56
CA PHE A 27 -8.57 11.04 -7.38
C PHE A 27 -9.17 9.69 -7.00
N TYR A 28 -8.34 8.64 -6.90
CA TYR A 28 -8.82 7.28 -6.62
C TYR A 28 -8.62 6.87 -5.17
N ILE A 29 -7.67 7.48 -4.46
CA ILE A 29 -7.35 7.05 -3.09
C ILE A 29 -8.46 7.47 -2.13
N ASN A 30 -8.85 6.54 -1.26
CA ASN A 30 -9.83 6.76 -0.20
C ASN A 30 -9.40 7.97 0.66
N PRO A 31 -10.21 9.05 0.72
CA PRO A 31 -9.86 10.25 1.46
C PRO A 31 -9.81 10.02 2.98
N ASP A 32 -10.41 8.95 3.50
CA ASP A 32 -10.39 8.63 4.92
C ASP A 32 -9.07 7.98 5.36
N LEU A 33 -8.25 7.49 4.42
CA LEU A 33 -6.89 7.05 4.72
C LEU A 33 -6.02 8.26 5.10
N SER A 34 -5.52 8.21 6.34
CA SER A 34 -4.57 9.17 6.90
C SER A 34 -3.13 8.73 6.69
N SER A 35 -2.87 7.41 6.71
CA SER A 35 -1.56 6.81 6.51
C SER A 35 -1.73 5.39 5.96
N LEU A 36 -0.79 4.99 5.11
CA LEU A 36 -0.66 3.64 4.59
C LEU A 36 0.82 3.29 4.64
N LYS A 37 1.21 2.27 5.41
CA LYS A 37 2.61 1.96 5.68
C LYS A 37 2.93 0.50 5.40
N ILE A 38 4.13 0.23 4.89
CA ILE A 38 4.68 -1.13 4.82
C ILE A 38 5.61 -1.31 6.00
N PHE A 39 5.49 -2.42 6.72
CA PHE A 39 6.46 -2.83 7.73
C PHE A 39 6.72 -4.33 7.65
N GLN A 40 7.77 -4.80 8.31
CA GLN A 40 8.04 -6.23 8.38
C GLN A 40 8.53 -6.68 9.75
N THR A 41 8.31 -7.95 10.01
CA THR A 41 8.91 -8.72 11.10
C THR A 41 9.94 -9.68 10.50
N GLN A 42 10.55 -10.54 11.32
CA GLN A 42 11.45 -11.58 10.84
C GLN A 42 10.74 -12.59 9.91
N ASP A 43 9.42 -12.75 10.04
CA ASP A 43 8.67 -13.84 9.40
C ASP A 43 7.60 -13.36 8.40
N CYS A 44 7.30 -12.06 8.36
CA CYS A 44 6.19 -11.56 7.56
C CYS A 44 6.31 -10.05 7.27
N VAL A 45 5.86 -9.66 6.08
CA VAL A 45 5.67 -8.27 5.65
C VAL A 45 4.20 -7.90 5.79
N PHE A 46 3.91 -6.69 6.20
CA PHE A 46 2.57 -6.20 6.53
C PHE A 46 2.28 -4.87 5.85
N LEU A 47 1.01 -4.67 5.52
CA LEU A 47 0.41 -3.40 5.17
C LEU A 47 -0.36 -2.86 6.37
N GLU A 48 -0.07 -1.63 6.76
CA GLU A 48 -0.66 -0.93 7.89
C GLU A 48 -1.55 0.22 7.37
N LYS A 49 -2.82 0.24 7.77
CA LYS A 49 -3.81 1.27 7.42
C LYS A 49 -4.21 2.05 8.67
N ILE A 50 -4.22 3.37 8.56
CA ILE A 50 -4.70 4.28 9.61
C ILE A 50 -5.73 5.22 9.02
N TYR A 51 -6.93 5.24 9.61
CA TYR A 51 -8.04 6.05 9.13
C TYR A 51 -8.20 7.33 9.96
N LYS A 52 -8.65 8.41 9.31
CA LYS A 52 -8.84 9.72 9.95
C LYS A 52 -9.89 9.71 11.05
N ALA A 53 -10.95 8.92 10.88
CA ALA A 53 -12.05 8.82 11.85
C ALA A 53 -11.58 8.19 13.17
N GLU A 54 -10.66 7.22 13.09
CA GLU A 54 -10.21 6.41 14.23
C GLU A 54 -8.68 6.27 14.21
N PRO A 55 -7.92 7.36 14.42
CA PRO A 55 -6.46 7.37 14.26
C PRO A 55 -5.72 6.51 15.30
N SER A 56 -6.40 6.07 16.36
CA SER A 56 -5.86 5.11 17.33
C SER A 56 -6.07 3.65 16.91
N GLU A 57 -6.93 3.39 15.93
CA GLU A 57 -7.17 2.07 15.39
C GLU A 57 -6.24 1.83 14.20
N VAL A 58 -5.31 0.90 14.39
CA VAL A 58 -4.32 0.52 13.38
C VAL A 58 -4.71 -0.85 12.84
N VAL A 59 -5.04 -0.90 11.56
CA VAL A 59 -5.34 -2.16 10.87
C VAL A 59 -4.06 -2.65 10.20
N SER A 60 -3.64 -3.88 10.48
CA SER A 60 -2.45 -4.49 9.86
C SER A 60 -2.81 -5.80 9.19
N GLU A 61 -2.52 -5.89 7.90
CA GLU A 61 -2.80 -7.05 7.06
C GLU A 61 -1.49 -7.65 6.57
N PRO A 62 -1.27 -8.97 6.71
CA PRO A 62 -0.06 -9.60 6.21
C PRO A 62 -0.07 -9.61 4.68
N LEU A 63 1.07 -9.39 4.04
CA LEU A 63 1.21 -9.37 2.57
C LEU A 63 1.59 -10.74 1.98
N ASN A 64 1.93 -11.71 2.84
CA ASN A 64 2.38 -13.04 2.42
C ASN A 64 1.31 -13.88 1.70
N PHE A 65 0.04 -13.48 1.70
CA PHE A 65 -0.99 -14.13 0.90
C PHE A 65 -0.80 -13.88 -0.61
N ILE A 66 -0.10 -12.80 -0.97
CA ILE A 66 0.30 -12.52 -2.36
C ILE A 66 1.64 -13.22 -2.61
N THR A 67 1.56 -14.50 -2.95
CA THR A 67 2.73 -15.39 -3.05
C THR A 67 3.72 -14.92 -4.11
N GLY A 68 4.99 -14.80 -3.74
CA GLY A 68 6.08 -14.47 -4.67
C GLY A 68 6.41 -12.98 -4.79
N TYR A 69 5.67 -12.10 -4.10
CA TYR A 69 5.86 -10.65 -4.18
C TYR A 69 6.55 -10.06 -2.96
N PHE A 70 6.31 -10.62 -1.77
CA PHE A 70 6.83 -10.07 -0.51
C PHE A 70 7.59 -11.14 0.27
N ASP A 71 8.86 -10.87 0.59
CA ASP A 71 9.72 -11.77 1.36
C ASP A 71 10.31 -11.00 2.56
N PRO A 72 10.08 -11.44 3.81
CA PRO A 72 10.69 -10.80 4.98
C PRO A 72 12.22 -10.88 5.01
N ALA A 73 12.85 -11.72 4.18
CA ALA A 73 14.30 -11.75 3.98
C ALA A 73 14.81 -10.59 3.11
N ASN A 74 13.94 -9.93 2.33
CA ASN A 74 14.28 -8.71 1.59
C ASN A 74 14.37 -7.52 2.55
N SER A 75 15.02 -6.44 2.09
CA SER A 75 14.98 -5.17 2.83
C SER A 75 13.56 -4.60 2.79
N LEU A 76 13.22 -3.80 3.81
CA LEU A 76 11.91 -3.16 3.88
C LEU A 76 11.67 -2.24 2.69
N GLU A 77 12.71 -1.54 2.23
CA GLU A 77 12.67 -0.68 1.05
C GLU A 77 12.39 -1.47 -0.22
N GLN A 78 12.96 -2.66 -0.36
CA GLN A 78 12.68 -3.54 -1.50
C GLN A 78 11.22 -3.99 -1.49
N ASN A 79 10.72 -4.50 -0.35
CA ASN A 79 9.32 -4.92 -0.24
C ASN A 79 8.34 -3.75 -0.47
N ALA A 80 8.70 -2.54 -0.02
CA ALA A 80 7.90 -1.35 -0.31
C ALA A 80 7.96 -0.96 -1.79
N ALA A 81 9.11 -1.05 -2.44
CA ALA A 81 9.24 -0.81 -3.88
C ALA A 81 8.41 -1.84 -4.68
N ASP A 82 8.47 -3.11 -4.30
CA ASP A 82 7.73 -4.20 -4.94
C ASP A 82 6.21 -3.97 -4.83
N PHE A 83 5.72 -3.42 -3.71
CA PHE A 83 4.29 -3.09 -3.56
C PHE A 83 3.76 -2.20 -4.68
N PHE A 84 4.55 -1.24 -5.18
CA PHE A 84 4.12 -0.34 -6.25
C PHE A 84 4.62 -0.72 -7.64
N GLY A 85 5.77 -1.40 -7.71
CA GLY A 85 6.40 -1.79 -8.96
C GLY A 85 5.75 -3.04 -9.57
N GLU A 86 5.29 -3.95 -8.71
CA GLU A 86 4.85 -5.29 -9.11
C GLU A 86 3.34 -5.50 -8.96
N LEU A 87 2.65 -4.74 -8.09
CA LEU A 87 1.19 -4.76 -8.00
C LEU A 87 0.58 -3.65 -8.85
N ASP A 88 -0.34 -4.01 -9.74
CA ASP A 88 -1.18 -3.05 -10.46
C ASP A 88 -2.38 -2.59 -9.61
N GLU A 89 -3.06 -1.53 -10.07
CA GLU A 89 -4.23 -0.99 -9.35
C GLU A 89 -5.35 -2.02 -9.15
N TYR A 90 -5.51 -2.97 -10.09
CA TYR A 90 -6.53 -4.02 -9.99
C TYR A 90 -6.19 -5.00 -8.87
N THR A 91 -4.93 -5.43 -8.77
CA THR A 91 -4.45 -6.31 -7.71
C THR A 91 -4.55 -5.63 -6.35
N ILE A 92 -4.12 -4.37 -6.26
CA ILE A 92 -4.23 -3.57 -5.02
C ILE A 92 -5.69 -3.49 -4.58
N MET A 93 -6.61 -3.15 -5.50
CA MET A 93 -8.05 -3.07 -5.23
C MET A 93 -8.64 -4.41 -4.78
N MET A 94 -8.28 -5.51 -5.43
CA MET A 94 -8.83 -6.83 -5.13
C MET A 94 -8.30 -7.42 -3.82
N CYS A 95 -7.07 -7.05 -3.44
CA CYS A 95 -6.37 -7.64 -2.30
C CYS A 95 -6.48 -6.79 -1.02
N PHE A 96 -6.74 -5.49 -1.15
CA PHE A 96 -6.78 -4.56 -0.03
C PHE A 96 -8.02 -3.69 -0.08
N GLU A 97 -8.96 -3.98 0.81
CA GLU A 97 -10.18 -3.20 0.96
C GLU A 97 -9.85 -1.77 1.43
N ASP A 98 -10.69 -0.83 0.98
CA ASP A 98 -10.72 0.58 1.37
C ASP A 98 -9.45 1.40 1.05
N ILE A 99 -8.59 0.92 0.14
CA ILE A 99 -7.50 1.74 -0.44
C ILE A 99 -8.03 2.73 -1.46
N PHE A 100 -8.86 2.26 -2.38
CA PHE A 100 -9.49 3.08 -3.41
C PHE A 100 -10.91 3.50 -2.99
N THR A 101 -11.41 4.61 -3.55
CA THR A 101 -12.83 4.97 -3.43
C THR A 101 -13.70 3.96 -4.20
N GLU A 102 -14.99 3.92 -3.87
CA GLU A 102 -15.95 3.06 -4.58
C GLU A 102 -15.99 3.39 -6.08
N GLU A 103 -16.00 4.68 -6.44
CA GLU A 103 -16.00 5.09 -7.85
C GLU A 103 -14.74 4.65 -8.58
N ALA A 104 -13.58 4.74 -7.93
CA ALA A 104 -12.32 4.29 -8.51
C ALA A 104 -12.27 2.78 -8.67
N ALA A 105 -12.79 2.01 -7.70
CA ALA A 105 -12.90 0.57 -7.82
C ALA A 105 -13.75 0.16 -9.03
N GLU A 106 -14.88 0.82 -9.26
CA GLU A 106 -15.69 0.60 -10.46
C GLU A 106 -14.91 0.90 -11.76
N GLU A 107 -14.16 2.01 -11.81
CA GLU A 107 -13.36 2.37 -12.98
C GLU A 107 -12.24 1.36 -13.25
N ILE A 108 -11.57 0.89 -12.20
CA ILE A 108 -10.53 -0.15 -12.27
C ILE A 108 -11.11 -1.47 -12.81
N ILE A 109 -12.27 -1.90 -12.31
CA ILE A 109 -12.96 -3.10 -12.80
C ILE A 109 -13.33 -2.97 -14.28
N LYS A 110 -13.88 -1.83 -14.69
CA LYS A 110 -14.26 -1.56 -16.09
C LYS A 110 -13.06 -1.57 -17.03
N LYS A 111 -11.91 -1.08 -16.56
CA LYS A 111 -10.65 -1.07 -17.32
C LYS A 111 -10.12 -2.50 -17.55
N GLU A 112 -10.18 -3.35 -16.53
CA GLU A 112 -9.68 -4.73 -16.59
C GLU A 112 -10.62 -5.67 -17.35
N HIS A 113 -11.94 -5.48 -17.20
CA HIS A 113 -12.98 -6.30 -17.83
C HIS A 113 -13.89 -5.46 -18.74
N PRO A 114 -13.37 -4.97 -19.89
CA PRO A 114 -14.13 -4.07 -20.77
C PRO A 114 -15.36 -4.74 -21.43
N GLU A 115 -15.44 -6.07 -21.44
CA GLU A 115 -16.51 -6.84 -22.09
C GLU A 115 -17.73 -7.11 -21.18
N GLU A 116 -17.68 -6.78 -19.89
CA GLU A 116 -18.77 -7.05 -18.93
C GLU A 116 -19.75 -5.87 -18.72
N ASN A 117 -19.70 -4.83 -19.58
CA ASN A 117 -20.63 -3.68 -19.57
C ASN A 117 -21.59 -3.64 -20.75
#